data_AF-A0AA95D8U9-F1
#
_entry.id   AF-A0AA95D8U9-F1
#
_cell.length_a   1.000
_cell.length_b   1.000
_cell.length_c   1.000
_cell.angle_alpha   90.00
_cell.angle_beta   90.00
_cell.angle_gamma   90.00
#
_symmetry.space_group_name_H-M   'P 1'
#
loop_
_entity.id
_entity.type
_entity.pdbx_description
1 polymer ?
#
loop_
_entity_poly.entity_id
_entity_poly.type
_entity_poly.pdbx_seq_one_letter_code
_entity_poly.pdbx_strand_id
1 'polypeptide(L)' 'MVRNKLTDLTNTLFAQLETLDDRDLTSDELKTELQRSKQMVAISGQILQAGQLALDAEKFKDKVGEVNAPIALLEG' A
#
# COMPACT_ATOMS: atom_id res chain seq x y z
N MET A 1 10.14 -11.59 -9.43
CA MET A 1 10.02 -11.62 -7.95
C MET A 1 8.91 -10.65 -7.56
N VAL A 2 7.95 -11.07 -6.72
CA VAL A 2 6.83 -10.19 -6.30
C VAL A 2 7.34 -9.20 -5.25
N ARG A 3 7.01 -7.92 -5.41
CA ARG A 3 7.34 -6.85 -4.43
C ARG A 3 6.17 -6.71 -3.46
N ASN A 4 6.32 -7.22 -2.25
CA ASN A 4 5.25 -7.29 -1.25
C ASN A 4 5.59 -6.60 0.08
N LYS A 5 6.71 -5.87 0.16
CA LYS A 5 7.12 -5.16 1.38
C LYS A 5 6.69 -3.70 1.34
N LEU A 6 6.42 -3.10 2.51
CA LEU A 6 6.17 -1.66 2.62
C LEU A 6 7.35 -0.82 2.11
N THR A 7 8.58 -1.30 2.29
CA THR A 7 9.77 -0.63 1.72
C THR A 7 9.72 -0.57 0.19
N ASP A 8 9.22 -1.61 -0.47
CA ASP A 8 9.09 -1.64 -1.93
C ASP A 8 8.01 -0.65 -2.39
N LEU A 9 6.90 -0.56 -1.66
CA LEU A 9 5.83 0.41 -1.90
C LEU A 9 6.37 1.84 -1.79
N THR A 10 7.06 2.15 -0.69
CA THR A 10 7.67 3.46 -0.44
C THR A 10 8.67 3.83 -1.54
N ASN A 11 9.58 2.93 -1.89
CA ASN A 11 10.55 3.16 -2.97
C ASN A 11 9.87 3.45 -4.31
N THR A 12 8.78 2.73 -4.61
CA THR A 12 8.02 2.92 -5.84
C THR A 12 7.31 4.28 -5.88
N LEU A 13 6.76 4.74 -4.75
CA LEU A 13 6.15 6.08 -4.66
C LEU A 13 7.17 7.21 -4.80
N PHE A 14 8.37 7.06 -4.23
CA PHE A 14 9.45 8.04 -4.43
C PHE A 14 9.94 8.08 -5.88
N ALA A 15 10.10 6.93 -6.54
CA ALA A 15 10.46 6.89 -7.95
C ALA A 15 9.39 7.59 -8.84
N GLN A 16 8.11 7.49 -8.49
CA GLN A 16 7.06 8.22 -9.19
C GLN A 16 7.16 9.73 -8.96
N LEU A 17 7.57 10.17 -7.76
CA LEU A 17 7.81 11.58 -7.47
C LEU A 17 8.96 12.12 -8.34
N GLU A 18 10.07 11.39 -8.41
CA GLU A 18 11.21 11.74 -9.29
C GLU A 18 10.79 11.83 -10.76
N THR A 19 9.92 10.90 -11.21
CA THR A 19 9.36 10.92 -12.57
C THR A 19 8.52 12.16 -12.82
N LEU A 20 7.69 12.57 -11.85
CA LEU A 20 6.85 13.77 -12.00
C LEU A 20 7.65 15.08 -11.99
N ASP A 21 8.83 15.08 -11.37
CA ASP A 21 9.74 16.23 -11.34
C ASP A 21 10.64 16.31 -12.60
N ASP A 22 10.58 15.32 -13.49
CA ASP A 22 11.34 15.29 -14.74
C ASP A 22 10.87 16.41 -15.70
N ARG A 23 11.80 17.32 -16.03
CA ARG A 23 11.55 18.49 -16.88
C ARG A 23 11.56 18.17 -18.36
N ASP A 24 12.01 16.99 -18.74
CA ASP A 24 12.08 16.55 -20.13
C ASP A 24 10.78 15.88 -20.60
N LEU A 25 9.82 15.66 -19.70
CA LEU A 25 8.49 15.13 -20.05
C LEU A 25 7.71 16.09 -20.94
N THR A 26 7.16 15.54 -22.02
CA THR A 26 6.16 16.25 -22.82
C THR A 26 4.86 16.42 -22.04
N SER A 27 3.99 17.33 -22.49
CA SER A 27 2.69 17.56 -21.84
C SER A 27 1.79 16.32 -21.79
N ASP A 28 1.83 15.47 -22.82
CA ASP A 28 1.03 14.25 -22.88
C ASP A 28 1.59 13.14 -21.96
N GLU A 29 2.92 13.03 -21.85
CA GLU A 29 3.57 12.13 -20.91
C GLU A 29 3.32 12.56 -19.47
N LEU A 30 3.46 13.85 -19.16
CA LEU A 30 3.15 14.39 -17.83
C LEU A 30 1.68 14.10 -17.45
N LYS A 31 0.75 14.27 -18.38
CA LYS A 31 -0.66 13.94 -18.14
C LYS A 31 -0.85 12.45 -17.83
N THR A 32 -0.13 11.58 -18.51
CA THR A 32 -0.14 10.13 -18.27
C THR A 32 0.42 9.79 -16.89
N GLU A 33 1.55 10.38 -16.52
CA GLU A 33 2.21 10.14 -15.24
C GLU A 33 1.43 10.73 -14.06
N LEU A 34 0.72 11.84 -14.25
CA LEU A 34 -0.24 12.35 -13.26
C LEU A 34 -1.40 11.37 -13.01
N GLN A 35 -1.93 10.74 -14.07
CA GLN A 35 -2.96 9.70 -13.90
C GLN A 35 -2.40 8.45 -13.22
N ARG A 36 -1.20 8.00 -13.63
CA ARG A 36 -0.51 6.88 -12.99
C ARG A 36 -0.31 7.13 -11.49
N SER A 37 0.22 8.31 -11.13
CA SER A 37 0.45 8.71 -9.74
C SER A 37 -0.84 8.67 -8.90
N LYS A 38 -1.96 9.18 -9.42
CA LYS A 38 -3.26 9.09 -8.73
C LYS A 38 -3.67 7.64 -8.44
N GLN A 39 -3.53 6.76 -9.42
CA GLN A 39 -3.87 5.35 -9.24
C GLN A 39 -2.90 4.65 -8.27
N MET A 40 -1.62 5.00 -8.30
CA MET A 40 -0.63 4.48 -7.38
C MET A 40 -0.94 4.87 -5.93
N VAL A 41 -1.32 6.13 -5.67
CA VAL A 41 -1.75 6.57 -4.34
C VAL A 41 -2.98 5.78 -3.87
N ALA A 42 -3.97 5.58 -4.75
CA ALA A 42 -5.17 4.81 -4.40
C ALA A 42 -4.85 3.35 -4.02
N ILE A 43 -4.03 2.67 -4.82
CA ILE A 43 -3.60 1.29 -4.55
C ILE A 43 -2.75 1.22 -3.27
N SER A 44 -1.85 2.18 -3.07
CA SER A 44 -1.02 2.26 -1.87
C SER A 44 -1.87 2.43 -0.60
N GLY A 45 -2.93 3.24 -0.68
CA GLY A 45 -3.90 3.37 0.41
C GLY A 45 -4.58 2.06 0.77
N GLN A 46 -4.98 1.25 -0.21
CA GLN A 46 -5.55 -0.08 0.02
C GLN A 46 -4.56 -1.04 0.68
N ILE A 47 -3.29 -1.01 0.26
CA ILE A 47 -2.23 -1.83 0.87
C ILE A 47 -2.01 -1.44 2.34
N LEU A 48 -1.95 -0.14 2.64
CA LEU A 48 -1.79 0.34 4.01
C LEU A 48 -3.00 -0.02 4.88
N GLN A 49 -4.23 0.07 4.35
CA GLN A 49 -5.45 -0.35 5.06
C GLN A 49 -5.41 -1.85 5.39
N ALA A 50 -5.01 -2.70 4.44
CA ALA A 50 -4.84 -4.12 4.68
C ALA A 50 -3.76 -4.41 5.75
N GLY A 51 -2.62 -3.69 5.68
CA GLY A 51 -1.57 -3.79 6.69
C GLY A 51 -2.04 -3.37 8.09
N GLN A 52 -2.80 -2.29 8.19
CA GLN A 52 -3.38 -1.82 9.46
C GLN A 52 -4.35 -2.85 10.03
N LEU A 53 -5.23 -3.42 9.20
CA LEU A 53 -6.15 -4.48 9.62
C LEU A 53 -5.41 -5.71 10.17
N ALA A 54 -4.32 -6.13 9.52
CA ALA A 54 -3.50 -7.24 10.00
C ALA A 54 -2.83 -6.92 11.35
N LEU A 55 -2.30 -5.71 11.51
CA LEU A 55 -1.72 -5.27 12.78
C LEU A 55 -2.75 -5.20 13.91
N ASP A 56 -3.97 -4.77 13.62
CA ASP A 56 -5.04 -4.70 14.61
C ASP A 56 -5.55 -6.09 14.98
N ALA A 57 -5.65 -7.02 14.03
CA ALA A 57 -5.94 -8.42 14.31
C ALA A 57 -4.87 -9.04 15.22
N GLU A 58 -3.59 -8.75 14.99
CA GLU A 58 -2.49 -9.25 15.83
C GLU A 58 -2.54 -8.66 17.25
N LYS A 59 -2.74 -7.35 17.37
CA LYS A 59 -2.95 -6.69 18.68
C LYS A 59 -4.17 -7.23 19.42
N PHE A 60 -5.24 -7.58 18.69
CA PHE A 60 -6.43 -8.16 19.28
C PHE A 60 -6.13 -9.55 19.85
N LYS A 61 -5.43 -10.41 19.10
CA LYS A 61 -4.98 -11.72 19.60
C LYS A 61 -4.14 -11.61 20.87
N ASP A 62 -3.18 -10.68 20.89
CA ASP A 62 -2.32 -10.44 22.06
C ASP A 62 -3.12 -9.98 23.30
N LYS A 63 -4.08 -9.07 23.11
CA LYS A 63 -4.91 -8.52 24.21
C LYS A 63 -5.91 -9.51 24.79
N VAL A 64 -6.45 -10.40 23.97
CA VAL A 64 -7.46 -11.37 24.42
C VAL A 64 -6.79 -12.56 25.12
N GLY A 65 -5.45 -12.72 25.01
CA GLY A 65 -4.75 -13.95 25.37
C GLY A 65 -5.10 -15.08 24.40
N GLU A 66 -4.53 -16.28 24.54
CA GLU A 66 -4.95 -17.50 23.83
C GLU A 66 -6.39 -17.93 24.21
N VAL A 67 -7.36 -17.02 24.18
CA VAL A 67 -8.76 -17.41 24.11
C VAL A 67 -8.99 -17.71 22.65
N ASN A 68 -9.29 -18.98 22.40
CA ASN A 68 -9.80 -19.54 21.16
C ASN A 68 -11.17 -18.89 20.83
N ALA A 69 -11.19 -17.58 20.65
CA ALA A 69 -12.33 -16.83 20.19
C ALA A 69 -12.36 -17.02 18.67
N PRO A 70 -13.40 -17.67 18.13
CA PRO A 70 -13.51 -17.85 16.68
C PRO A 70 -13.63 -16.44 16.08
N ILE A 71 -12.53 -15.93 15.53
CA ILE A 71 -12.55 -14.70 14.75
C ILE A 71 -13.24 -15.07 13.45
N ALA A 72 -14.55 -14.86 13.40
CA ALA A 72 -15.46 -15.16 12.28
C ALA A 72 -15.13 -14.41 10.96
N LEU A 73 -13.96 -13.76 10.86
CA LEU A 73 -13.51 -12.99 9.70
C LEU A 73 -12.30 -13.61 8.99
N LEU A 74 -11.75 -14.72 9.48
CA LEU A 74 -10.57 -15.39 8.88
C LEU A 74 -10.75 -16.92 8.80
N GLU A 75 -11.93 -17.39 8.41
CA GLU A 75 -12.06 -18.75 7.89
C GLU A 75 -11.60 -18.75 6.42
N GLY A 76 -10.42 -19.32 6.19
CA GLY A 76 -9.76 -19.48 4.89
C GLY A 76 -8.33 -20.00 5.05
#